data_AF-A0A4Y9FFS2-F1
#
_entry.id   AF-A0A4Y9FFS2-F1
#
_cell.length_a   1.000
_cell.length_b   1.000
_cell.length_c   1.000
_cell.angle_alpha   90.00
_cell.angle_beta   90.00
_cell.angle_gamma   90.00
#
_symmetry.space_group_name_H-M   'P 1'
#
loop_
_entity.id
_entity.type
_entity.pdbx_description
1 polymer ?
#
loop_
_entity_poly.entity_id
_entity_poly.type
_entity_poly.pdbx_seq_one_letter_code
_entity_poly.pdbx_strand_id
1 'polypeptide(L)'
;ILMSFKNTYIYAFCRLGLEFVRVMPLLVWLFVVYFGFPRWFAWDLSSVSAAIIVFSIWGCFEMMDLVRVSLQSIPKHQYESASSLGLNTVQSFVYIIIPLAMRRLTPMSMNLLTRMIKSTTFAYLIGAVELV
;
A
#
# COMPACT_ATOMS: atom_id res chain seq x y z
N ILE A 1 -2.03 -9.46 0.26
CA ILE A 1 -2.55 -10.85 0.44
C ILE A 1 -4.08 -10.89 0.29
N LEU A 2 -4.84 -10.01 0.95
CA LEU A 2 -6.32 -9.95 0.82
C LEU A 2 -6.83 -9.79 -0.63
N MET A 3 -6.16 -9.00 -1.48
CA MET A 3 -6.47 -8.91 -2.92
C MET A 3 -6.11 -10.16 -3.74
N SER A 4 -5.34 -11.10 -3.19
CA SER A 4 -5.01 -12.37 -3.86
C SER A 4 -6.08 -13.45 -3.63
N PHE A 5 -7.05 -13.20 -2.74
CA PHE A 5 -8.15 -14.13 -2.52
C PHE A 5 -9.21 -13.98 -3.61
N LYS A 6 -9.75 -15.12 -4.07
CA LYS A 6 -10.76 -15.25 -5.13
C LYS A 6 -12.11 -14.56 -4.85
N ASN A 7 -12.28 -13.90 -3.69
CA ASN A 7 -13.54 -13.26 -3.33
C ASN A 7 -13.68 -11.91 -4.03
N THR A 8 -14.59 -11.87 -5.02
CA THR A 8 -14.79 -10.73 -5.92
C THR A 8 -15.18 -9.45 -5.18
N TYR A 9 -15.92 -9.54 -4.08
CA TYR A 9 -16.36 -8.38 -3.30
C TYR A 9 -15.21 -7.70 -2.54
N ILE A 10 -14.37 -8.49 -1.87
CA ILE A 10 -13.21 -7.97 -1.14
C ILE A 10 -12.20 -7.38 -2.12
N TYR A 11 -11.98 -8.06 -3.25
CA TYR A 11 -11.14 -7.56 -4.31
C TYR A 11 -11.65 -6.24 -4.89
N ALA A 12 -12.96 -6.13 -5.17
CA ALA A 12 -13.58 -4.91 -5.68
C ALA A 12 -13.46 -3.75 -4.68
N PHE A 13 -13.75 -3.98 -3.39
CA PHE A 13 -13.64 -2.95 -2.35
C PHE A 13 -12.20 -2.43 -2.20
N CYS A 14 -11.22 -3.34 -2.07
CA CYS A 14 -9.81 -2.94 -1.98
C CYS A 14 -9.34 -2.21 -3.25
N ARG A 15 -9.82 -2.62 -4.43
CA ARG A 15 -9.45 -2.01 -5.71
C ARG A 15 -10.02 -0.61 -5.83
N LEU A 16 -11.28 -0.41 -5.47
CA LEU A 16 -11.90 0.91 -5.44
C LEU A 16 -11.20 1.85 -4.46
N GLY A 17 -10.86 1.38 -3.26
CA GLY A 17 -10.09 2.17 -2.29
C GLY A 17 -8.72 2.59 -2.82
N LEU A 18 -8.02 1.68 -3.49
CA LEU A 18 -6.73 1.95 -4.12
C LEU A 18 -6.85 2.94 -5.29
N GLU A 19 -7.84 2.76 -6.18
CA GLU A 19 -8.09 3.68 -7.29
C GLU A 19 -8.42 5.09 -6.76
N PHE A 20 -9.21 5.20 -5.70
CA PHE A 20 -9.50 6.47 -5.05
C PHE A 20 -8.25 7.16 -4.49
N VAL A 21 -7.38 6.40 -3.82
CA VAL A 21 -6.10 6.91 -3.28
C VAL A 21 -5.13 7.35 -4.38
N ARG A 22 -5.18 6.73 -5.56
CA ARG A 22 -4.33 7.09 -6.71
C ARG A 22 -4.84 8.25 -7.54
N VAL A 23 -6.16 8.39 -7.65
CA VAL A 23 -6.79 9.47 -8.44
C VAL A 23 -6.60 10.82 -7.76
N MET A 24 -6.65 10.85 -6.42
CA MET A 24 -6.44 12.08 -5.66
C MET A 24 -4.95 12.30 -5.36
N PRO A 25 -4.39 13.49 -5.66
CA PRO A 25 -3.03 13.82 -5.24
C PRO A 25 -2.88 13.75 -3.71
N LEU A 26 -1.72 13.30 -3.23
CA LEU A 26 -1.43 13.19 -1.80
C LEU A 26 -1.60 14.51 -1.04
N LEU A 27 -1.26 15.63 -1.69
CA LEU A 27 -1.50 16.96 -1.15
C LEU A 27 -2.99 17.19 -0.87
N VAL A 28 -3.88 16.82 -1.79
CA VAL A 28 -5.33 16.97 -1.59
C VAL A 28 -5.80 16.14 -0.39
N TRP A 29 -5.26 14.93 -0.21
CA TRP A 29 -5.51 14.12 0.98
C TRP A 29 -5.10 14.82 2.29
N LEU A 30 -3.91 15.43 2.33
CA LEU A 30 -3.44 16.21 3.48
C LEU A 30 -4.38 17.38 3.80
N PHE A 31 -4.81 18.14 2.78
CA PHE A 31 -5.74 19.25 2.96
C PHE A 31 -7.12 18.78 3.45
N VAL A 32 -7.67 17.71 2.85
CA VAL A 32 -8.99 17.19 3.24
C VAL A 32 -8.98 16.70 4.69
N VAL A 33 -7.94 15.97 5.12
CA VAL A 33 -7.87 15.49 6.50
C VAL A 33 -7.59 16.65 7.46
N TYR A 34 -6.66 17.54 7.17
CA TYR A 34 -6.31 18.62 8.09
C TYR A 34 -7.42 19.67 8.25
N PHE A 35 -8.03 20.13 7.14
CA PHE A 35 -9.09 21.15 7.19
C PHE A 35 -10.50 20.57 7.33
N GLY A 36 -10.73 19.35 6.84
CA GLY A 36 -12.04 18.70 6.91
C GLY A 36 -12.34 18.11 8.28
N PHE A 37 -11.34 17.56 8.98
CA PHE A 37 -11.54 16.90 10.26
C PHE A 37 -12.09 17.83 11.35
N PRO A 38 -11.54 19.05 11.57
CA PRO A 38 -12.13 20.01 12.52
C PRO A 38 -13.54 20.43 12.12
N ARG A 39 -13.83 20.54 10.82
CA ARG A 39 -15.15 20.95 10.31
C ARG A 39 -16.22 19.88 10.53
N TRP A 40 -15.87 18.61 10.46
CA TRP A 40 -16.83 17.50 10.61
C TRP A 40 -16.97 17.01 12.05
N PHE A 41 -15.88 17.02 12.82
CA PHE A 41 -15.82 16.41 14.14
C PHE A 41 -15.61 17.44 15.27
N ALA A 42 -15.49 18.73 14.95
CA ALA A 42 -15.24 19.81 15.91
C ALA A 42 -14.00 19.57 16.79
N TRP A 43 -13.03 18.81 16.28
CA TRP A 43 -11.79 18.48 16.98
C TRP A 43 -10.59 18.95 16.17
N ASP A 44 -9.78 19.81 16.77
CA ASP A 44 -8.52 20.28 16.20
C ASP A 44 -7.49 19.15 16.15
N LEU A 45 -7.17 18.72 14.94
CA LEU A 45 -6.15 17.74 14.68
C LEU A 45 -4.80 18.46 14.48
N SER A 46 -3.76 18.06 15.21
CA SER A 46 -2.40 18.57 14.98
C SER A 46 -1.95 18.23 13.54
N SER A 47 -1.21 19.15 12.91
CA SER A 47 -0.67 18.95 11.55
C SER A 47 0.16 17.67 11.45
N VAL A 48 0.88 17.30 12.52
CA VAL A 48 1.68 16.06 12.57
C VAL A 48 0.77 14.83 12.59
N SER A 49 -0.28 14.82 13.41
CA SER A 49 -1.24 13.71 13.44
C SER A 49 -2.00 13.55 12.13
N ALA A 50 -2.38 14.66 11.49
CA ALA A 50 -3.03 14.66 10.18
C ALA A 50 -2.12 14.02 9.12
N ALA A 51 -0.85 14.41 9.10
CA ALA A 51 0.15 13.83 8.21
C ALA A 51 0.31 12.32 8.45
N ILE A 52 0.51 11.89 9.70
CA ILE A 52 0.68 10.47 10.05
C ILE A 52 -0.51 9.63 9.53
N ILE A 53 -1.74 10.09 9.73
CA ILE A 53 -2.94 9.38 9.27
C ILE A 53 -2.95 9.25 7.75
N VAL A 54 -2.73 10.37 7.04
CA VAL A 54 -2.74 10.39 5.57
C VAL A 54 -1.65 9.50 4.98
N PHE A 55 -0.40 9.64 5.45
CA PHE A 55 0.72 8.84 4.97
C PHE A 55 0.55 7.35 5.29
N SER A 56 -0.03 7.01 6.44
CA SER A 56 -0.29 5.62 6.83
C SER A 56 -1.34 4.98 5.91
N ILE A 57 -2.46 5.66 5.66
CA ILE A 57 -3.51 5.16 4.79
C ILE A 57 -3.00 5.03 3.36
N TRP A 58 -2.43 6.11 2.82
CA TRP A 58 -1.88 6.13 1.45
C TRP A 58 -0.80 5.05 1.25
N GLY A 59 0.14 4.95 2.19
CA GLY A 59 1.21 3.96 2.16
C GLY A 59 0.69 2.53 2.25
N CYS A 60 -0.37 2.27 3.02
CA CYS A 60 -1.00 0.97 3.11
C CYS A 60 -1.61 0.52 1.77
N PHE A 61 -2.35 1.41 1.10
CA PHE A 61 -2.96 1.11 -0.20
C PHE A 61 -1.91 0.89 -1.30
N GLU A 62 -0.86 1.70 -1.36
CA GLU A 62 0.25 1.50 -2.31
C GLU A 62 1.02 0.20 -2.03
N MET A 63 1.35 -0.08 -0.76
CA MET A 63 2.03 -1.32 -0.39
C MET A 63 1.18 -2.56 -0.71
N MET A 64 -0.14 -2.49 -0.53
CA MET A 64 -1.06 -3.56 -0.91
C MET A 64 -0.97 -3.89 -2.40
N ASP A 65 -0.88 -2.87 -3.26
CA ASP A 65 -0.72 -3.09 -4.71
C ASP A 65 0.65 -3.71 -5.02
N LEU A 66 1.71 -3.23 -4.39
CA LEU A 66 3.06 -3.78 -4.60
C LEU A 66 3.14 -5.26 -4.23
N VAL A 67 2.51 -5.66 -3.12
CA VAL A 67 2.41 -7.08 -2.71
C VAL A 67 1.64 -7.90 -3.74
N ARG A 68 0.59 -7.34 -4.34
CA ARG A 68 -0.17 -8.01 -5.41
C ARG A 68 0.68 -8.15 -6.67
N VAL A 69 1.31 -7.07 -7.11
CA VAL A 69 2.18 -7.05 -8.31
C VAL A 69 3.35 -8.02 -8.13
N SER A 70 3.95 -8.09 -6.93
CA SER A 70 5.05 -9.02 -6.64
C SER A 70 4.61 -10.49 -6.77
N LEU A 71 3.44 -10.85 -6.22
CA LEU A 71 2.87 -12.19 -6.36
C LEU A 71 2.54 -12.53 -7.82
N GLN A 72 1.91 -11.59 -8.55
CA GLN A 72 1.53 -11.78 -9.95
C GLN A 72 2.71 -11.86 -10.91
N SER A 73 3.85 -11.25 -10.54
CA SER A 73 5.06 -11.32 -11.35
C SER A 73 5.64 -12.74 -11.44
N ILE A 74 5.28 -13.64 -10.51
CA ILE A 74 5.85 -14.99 -10.44
C ILE A 74 5.40 -15.80 -11.67
N PRO A 75 6.35 -16.34 -12.47
CA PRO A 75 6.02 -17.10 -13.65
C PRO A 75 5.18 -18.34 -13.35
N LYS A 76 4.25 -18.68 -14.25
CA LYS A 76 3.39 -19.86 -14.14
C LYS A 76 4.18 -21.17 -14.04
N HIS A 77 5.33 -21.26 -14.69
CA HIS A 77 6.19 -22.46 -14.65
C HIS A 77 6.63 -22.83 -13.21
N GLN A 78 6.72 -21.88 -12.27
CA GLN A 78 7.07 -22.18 -10.88
C GLN A 78 5.94 -22.95 -10.17
N TYR A 79 4.69 -22.60 -10.48
CA TYR A 79 3.52 -23.29 -9.96
C TYR A 79 3.41 -24.70 -10.55
N GLU A 80 3.63 -24.83 -11.86
CA GLU A 80 3.64 -26.12 -12.56
C GLU A 80 4.78 -27.02 -12.05
N SER A 81 5.99 -26.47 -11.89
CA SER A 81 7.15 -27.21 -11.38
C SER A 81 6.93 -27.69 -9.94
N ALA A 82 6.33 -26.85 -9.09
CA ALA A 82 5.98 -27.24 -7.72
C ALA A 82 4.94 -28.39 -7.70
N SER A 83 3.96 -28.34 -8.59
CA SER A 83 2.96 -29.41 -8.74
C SER A 83 3.59 -30.71 -9.23
N SER A 84 4.54 -30.64 -10.17
CA SER A 84 5.28 -31.81 -10.67
C SER A 84 6.17 -32.46 -9.60
N LEU A 85 6.62 -31.68 -8.62
CA LEU A 85 7.33 -32.17 -7.43
C LEU A 85 6.40 -32.79 -6.37
N GLY A 86 5.09 -32.85 -6.62
CA GLY A 86 4.10 -33.41 -5.70
C GLY A 86 3.76 -32.50 -4.52
N LEU A 87 4.13 -31.22 -4.55
CA LEU A 87 3.80 -30.27 -3.49
C LEU A 87 2.31 -29.91 -3.55
N ASN A 88 1.65 -29.92 -2.39
CA ASN A 88 0.29 -29.39 -2.27
C ASN A 88 0.31 -27.86 -2.49
N THR A 89 -0.81 -27.26 -2.91
CA THR A 89 -0.95 -25.83 -3.20
C THR A 89 -0.44 -24.95 -2.05
N VAL A 90 -0.75 -25.31 -0.80
CA VAL A 90 -0.29 -24.57 0.38
C VAL A 90 1.24 -24.66 0.53
N GLN A 91 1.82 -25.85 0.32
CA GLN A 91 3.27 -26.07 0.41
C GLN A 91 4.00 -25.31 -0.69
N SER A 92 3.50 -25.37 -1.93
CA SER A 92 4.02 -24.56 -3.04
C SER A 92 3.99 -23.06 -2.71
N PHE A 93 2.89 -22.59 -2.11
CA PHE A 93 2.74 -21.19 -1.76
C PHE A 93 3.73 -20.74 -0.67
N VAL A 94 3.87 -21.53 0.40
CA VAL A 94 4.71 -21.20 1.56
C VAL A 94 6.20 -21.36 1.25
N TYR A 95 6.60 -22.45 0.59
CA TYR A 95 8.02 -22.77 0.41
C TYR A 95 8.65 -22.12 -0.83
N ILE A 96 7.87 -21.82 -1.86
CA ILE A 96 8.40 -21.34 -3.15
C ILE A 96 7.91 -19.93 -3.44
N ILE A 97 6.60 -19.73 -3.45
CA ILE A 97 5.99 -18.49 -3.98
C ILE A 97 6.20 -17.32 -3.03
N ILE A 98 5.91 -17.47 -1.73
CA ILE A 98 6.07 -16.38 -0.74
C ILE A 98 7.53 -15.90 -0.66
N PRO A 99 8.55 -16.77 -0.48
CA PRO A 99 9.94 -16.34 -0.43
C PRO A 99 10.38 -15.62 -1.72
N LEU A 100 9.93 -16.10 -2.88
CA LEU A 100 10.24 -15.47 -4.16
C LEU A 100 9.55 -14.10 -4.32
N ALA A 101 8.29 -14.00 -3.91
CA ALA A 101 7.53 -12.75 -3.94
C ALA A 101 8.17 -11.71 -3.02
N MET A 102 8.62 -12.11 -1.83
CA MET A 102 9.31 -11.22 -0.89
C MET A 102 10.60 -10.65 -1.47
N ARG A 103 11.43 -11.48 -2.13
CA ARG A 103 12.65 -11.00 -2.80
C ARG A 103 12.37 -9.95 -3.88
N ARG A 104 11.25 -10.10 -4.60
CA ARG A 104 10.81 -9.13 -5.62
C ARG A 104 10.15 -7.89 -5.03
N LEU A 105 9.48 -8.05 -3.89
CA LEU A 105 8.84 -6.96 -3.15
C LEU A 105 9.88 -6.00 -2.57
N THR A 106 11.00 -6.49 -2.05
CA THR A 106 12.04 -5.66 -1.41
C THR A 106 12.46 -4.42 -2.24
N PRO A 107 12.89 -4.54 -3.51
CA PRO A 107 13.28 -3.36 -4.29
C PRO A 107 12.09 -2.43 -4.57
N MET A 108 10.87 -2.97 -4.76
CA MET A 108 9.67 -2.17 -4.97
C MET A 108 9.29 -1.37 -3.72
N SER A 109 9.39 -1.98 -2.54
CA SER A 109 9.14 -1.34 -1.26
C SER A 109 10.15 -0.21 -0.98
N MET A 110 11.42 -0.38 -1.37
CA MET A 110 12.43 0.68 -1.24
C MET A 110 12.10 1.91 -2.10
N ASN A 111 11.59 1.68 -3.31
CA ASN A 111 11.12 2.76 -4.17
C ASN A 111 9.91 3.49 -3.57
N LEU A 112 8.95 2.76 -3.00
CA LEU A 112 7.82 3.35 -2.29
C LEU A 112 8.28 4.18 -1.09
N LEU A 113 9.21 3.65 -0.29
CA LEU A 113 9.75 4.36 0.87
C LEU A 113 10.47 5.66 0.46
N THR A 114 11.26 5.63 -0.61
CA THR A 114 11.91 6.83 -1.15
C THR A 114 10.88 7.85 -1.64
N ARG A 115 9.79 7.39 -2.27
CA ARG A 115 8.68 8.25 -2.69
C ARG A 115 7.96 8.86 -1.49
N MET A 116 7.75 8.09 -0.42
CA MET A 116 7.16 8.57 0.83
C MET A 116 8.01 9.68 1.44
N ILE A 117 9.32 9.47 1.59
CA ILE A 117 10.26 10.47 2.11
C ILE A 117 10.20 11.75 1.28
N LYS A 118 10.24 11.65 -0.06
CA LYS A 118 10.14 12.85 -0.91
C LYS A 118 8.81 13.58 -0.72
N SER A 119 7.75 12.84 -0.45
CA SER A 119 6.40 13.38 -0.31
C SER A 119 6.14 13.98 1.07
N THR A 120 6.94 13.69 2.11
CA THR A 120 6.76 14.30 3.44
C THR A 120 6.94 15.81 3.39
N THR A 121 7.74 16.32 2.46
CA THR A 121 7.85 17.76 2.17
C THR A 121 6.50 18.43 1.90
N PHE A 122 5.46 17.71 1.45
CA PHE A 122 4.11 18.26 1.33
C PHE A 122 3.44 18.55 2.67
N ALA A 123 3.82 17.89 3.75
CA ALA A 123 3.30 18.15 5.09
C ALA A 123 3.69 19.56 5.59
N TYR A 124 4.80 20.13 5.09
CA TYR A 124 5.15 21.53 5.35
C TYR A 124 4.05 22.51 4.90
N LEU A 125 3.32 22.20 3.80
CA LEU A 125 2.27 23.09 3.28
C LEU A 125 1.05 23.20 4.21
N ILE A 126 0.84 22.26 5.13
CA ILE A 126 -0.21 22.32 6.16
C ILE A 126 0.31 22.84 7.51
N GLY A 127 1.49 23.49 7.51
CA GLY A 127 2.10 24.07 8.70
C GLY A 127 2.71 23.05 9.66
N ALA A 128 2.92 21.79 9.22
CA ALA A 128 3.75 20.87 9.99
C ALA A 128 5.19 21.37 9.94
N VAL A 129 5.72 21.85 11.06
CA VAL A 129 7.13 22.21 11.19
C VAL A 129 7.95 20.93 11.05
N GLU A 130 8.60 20.73 9.90
CA GLU A 130 9.65 19.72 9.78
C GLU A 130 10.95 20.29 10.40
N LEU A 131 11.69 19.46 11.14
CA LEU A 131 13.03 19.80 11.65
C LEU A 131 13.95 20.02 10.44
N VAL A 132 14.35 21.28 10.23
CA VAL A 132 15.39 21.70 9.26
C VAL A 132 16.74 21.10 9.64
#